data_AF-A0A840P4I6-F1
#
_entry.id   AF-A0A840P4I6-F1
#
_cell.length_a   1.000
_cell.length_b   1.000
_cell.length_c   1.000
_cell.angle_alpha   90.00
_cell.angle_beta   90.00
_cell.angle_gamma   90.00
#
_symmetry.space_group_name_H-M   'P 1'
#
loop_
_entity.id
_entity.type
_entity.pdbx_description
1 polymer ?
#
loop_
_entity_poly.entity_id
_entity_poly.type
_entity_poly.pdbx_seq_one_letter_code
_entity_poly.pdbx_strand_id
1 'polypeptide(L)'
;MSETTAERPSAYRTMAYSHAALARLNLSAQAAGIADAARDMVPTTADRHGAEGELVRDAASLVEAAGLLLEQAVVCERIKGTGWDRIADALGHAGGQAARERFERAERDFRLRALDAWLRPERAGEVLATPDDLARVVARLTAWTLERLGDAYGDEPVSGGLAPMGLAERAELAATAHDLVSRVSDPAQRADLETALQRRLAELREEGGTVRQGPD
;
A
#
# COMPACT_ATOMS: atom_id res chain seq x y z
N MET A 1 -3.04 37.29 -19.31
CA MET A 1 -2.50 37.14 -17.95
C MET A 1 -3.21 35.96 -17.33
N SER A 2 -2.66 34.76 -17.53
CA SER A 2 -3.23 33.54 -16.96
C SER A 2 -2.88 33.55 -15.48
N GLU A 3 -3.91 33.64 -14.63
CA GLU A 3 -3.77 33.38 -13.21
C GLU A 3 -3.18 31.97 -13.07
N THR A 4 -1.95 31.92 -12.61
CA THR A 4 -1.34 30.72 -12.05
C THR A 4 -2.25 30.29 -10.91
N THR A 5 -3.16 29.35 -11.20
CA THR A 5 -3.86 28.57 -10.19
C THR A 5 -2.76 27.99 -9.33
N ALA A 6 -2.48 28.63 -8.19
CA ALA A 6 -1.66 28.05 -7.15
C ALA A 6 -2.33 26.73 -6.82
N GLU A 7 -1.76 25.65 -7.37
CA GLU A 7 -2.19 24.30 -7.16
C GLU A 7 -2.26 24.13 -5.65
N ARG A 8 -3.47 24.13 -5.09
CA ARG A 8 -3.66 23.86 -3.66
C ARG A 8 -2.82 22.62 -3.38
N PRO A 9 -1.91 22.64 -2.39
CA PRO A 9 -1.16 21.45 -2.05
C PRO A 9 -2.20 20.37 -1.78
N SER A 10 -2.28 19.43 -2.73
CA SER A 10 -3.24 18.36 -2.72
C SER A 10 -3.12 17.72 -1.34
N ALA A 11 -4.23 17.59 -0.60
CA ALA A 11 -4.26 16.99 0.74
C ALA A 11 -3.61 15.59 0.80
N TYR A 12 -3.29 15.05 -0.38
CA TYR A 12 -2.60 13.80 -0.60
C TYR A 12 -1.06 13.91 -0.54
N ARG A 13 -0.42 15.07 -0.68
CA ARG A 13 1.03 15.15 -0.98
C ARG A 13 1.99 14.78 0.17
N THR A 14 1.52 14.68 1.42
CA THR A 14 2.41 14.42 2.57
C THR A 14 1.88 13.42 3.61
N MET A 15 0.62 13.00 3.56
CA MET A 15 -0.09 12.66 4.81
C MET A 15 -1.25 11.65 4.78
N ALA A 16 -1.75 11.22 3.61
CA ALA A 16 -3.14 10.77 3.53
C ALA A 16 -3.49 9.54 4.37
N TYR A 17 -2.60 8.54 4.47
CA TYR A 17 -2.93 7.25 5.11
C TYR A 17 -1.75 6.60 5.81
N SER A 18 -2.04 5.90 6.91
CA SER A 18 -1.10 5.03 7.64
C SER A 18 -0.61 3.86 6.77
N HIS A 19 0.53 3.26 7.13
CA HIS A 19 1.02 2.02 6.52
C HIS A 19 0.00 0.90 6.61
N ALA A 20 -0.79 0.83 7.69
CA ALA A 20 -1.86 -0.15 7.83
C ALA A 20 -2.95 0.06 6.76
N ALA A 21 -3.33 1.31 6.51
CA ALA A 21 -4.27 1.65 5.46
C ALA A 21 -3.71 1.37 4.05
N LEU A 22 -2.44 1.69 3.79
CA LEU A 22 -1.77 1.36 2.53
C LEU A 22 -1.68 -0.16 2.31
N ALA A 23 -1.34 -0.93 3.34
CA ALA A 23 -1.33 -2.38 3.28
C ALA A 23 -2.72 -2.95 3.00
N ARG A 24 -3.76 -2.40 3.64
CA ARG A 24 -5.15 -2.80 3.43
C ARG A 24 -5.63 -2.50 2.01
N LEU A 25 -5.26 -1.35 1.45
CA LEU A 25 -5.57 -0.98 0.07
C LEU A 25 -4.89 -1.90 -0.95
N ASN A 26 -3.61 -2.23 -0.72
CA ASN A 26 -2.90 -3.19 -1.56
C ASN A 26 -3.61 -4.56 -1.55
N LEU A 27 -3.96 -5.04 -0.37
CA LEU A 27 -4.73 -6.28 -0.20
C LEU A 27 -6.06 -6.22 -0.95
N SER A 28 -6.81 -5.11 -0.85
CA SER A 28 -8.06 -4.91 -1.59
C SER A 28 -7.86 -4.91 -3.10
N ALA A 29 -6.81 -4.23 -3.60
CA ALA A 29 -6.48 -4.20 -5.02
C ALA A 29 -6.16 -5.58 -5.58
N GLN A 30 -5.37 -6.37 -4.85
CA GLN A 30 -5.06 -7.74 -5.22
C GLN A 30 -6.30 -8.63 -5.18
N ALA A 31 -7.15 -8.50 -4.16
CA ALA A 31 -8.38 -9.27 -4.03
C ALA A 31 -9.36 -8.98 -5.17
N ALA A 32 -9.54 -7.70 -5.53
CA ALA A 32 -10.38 -7.29 -6.67
C ALA A 32 -9.85 -7.88 -7.99
N GLY A 33 -8.53 -7.82 -8.21
CA GLY A 33 -7.90 -8.40 -9.41
C GLY A 33 -8.08 -9.92 -9.51
N ILE A 34 -7.96 -10.65 -8.40
CA ILE A 34 -8.21 -12.11 -8.36
C ILE A 34 -9.68 -12.42 -8.65
N ALA A 35 -10.60 -11.65 -8.07
CA ALA A 35 -12.03 -11.83 -8.31
C ALA A 35 -12.40 -11.60 -9.79
N ASP A 36 -11.81 -10.59 -10.43
CA ASP A 36 -12.01 -10.33 -11.87
C ASP A 36 -11.41 -11.45 -12.73
N ALA A 37 -10.17 -11.86 -12.45
CA ALA A 37 -9.53 -12.97 -13.17
C ALA A 37 -10.31 -14.29 -13.03
N ALA A 38 -10.81 -14.60 -11.82
CA ALA A 38 -11.63 -15.78 -11.59
C ALA A 38 -13.00 -15.69 -12.29
N ARG A 39 -13.59 -14.50 -12.35
CA ARG A 39 -14.83 -14.25 -13.09
C ARG A 39 -14.65 -14.47 -14.59
N ASP A 40 -13.52 -14.04 -15.14
CA ASP A 40 -13.24 -14.15 -16.58
C ASP A 40 -13.07 -15.60 -17.05
N MET A 41 -12.82 -16.53 -16.13
CA MET A 41 -12.79 -17.98 -16.42
C MET A 41 -14.17 -18.66 -16.44
N VAL A 42 -15.26 -17.96 -16.08
CA VAL A 42 -16.61 -18.54 -16.01
C VAL A 42 -17.25 -18.76 -17.39
N PRO A 43 -17.18 -17.81 -18.35
CA PRO A 43 -17.87 -17.97 -19.64
C PRO A 43 -17.25 -19.09 -20.48
N THR A 44 -18.05 -20.11 -20.82
CA THR A 44 -17.62 -21.22 -21.68
C THR A 44 -17.78 -20.92 -23.19
N THR A 45 -18.23 -19.72 -23.53
CA THR A 45 -18.58 -19.34 -24.92
C THR A 45 -17.34 -19.19 -25.81
N ALA A 46 -16.17 -18.97 -25.21
CA ALA A 46 -14.90 -18.81 -25.88
C ALA A 46 -14.06 -20.10 -25.96
N ASP A 47 -14.43 -21.18 -25.26
CA ASP A 47 -13.61 -22.39 -25.11
C ASP A 47 -13.16 -23.00 -26.46
N ARG A 48 -14.05 -22.97 -27.46
CA ARG A 48 -13.74 -23.48 -28.81
C ARG A 48 -12.68 -22.68 -29.58
N HIS A 49 -12.37 -21.47 -29.11
CA HIS A 49 -11.36 -20.57 -29.67
C HIS A 49 -10.11 -20.47 -28.78
N GLY A 50 -10.12 -21.11 -27.61
CA GLY A 50 -9.00 -21.10 -26.68
C GLY A 50 -7.81 -21.91 -27.19
N ALA A 51 -6.62 -21.49 -26.80
CA ALA A 51 -5.39 -22.23 -27.07
C ALA A 51 -5.29 -23.47 -26.16
N GLU A 52 -4.58 -24.50 -26.63
CA GLU A 52 -4.28 -25.67 -25.81
C GLU A 52 -3.59 -25.26 -24.49
N GLY A 53 -4.12 -25.74 -23.36
CA GLY A 53 -3.58 -25.44 -22.03
C GLY A 53 -3.84 -24.02 -21.51
N GLU A 54 -4.66 -23.20 -22.17
CA GLU A 54 -5.04 -21.87 -21.68
C GLU A 54 -5.67 -21.93 -20.28
N LEU A 55 -6.72 -22.74 -20.08
CA LEU A 55 -7.39 -22.89 -18.79
C LEU A 55 -6.44 -23.33 -17.65
N VAL A 56 -5.43 -24.16 -17.96
CA VAL A 56 -4.44 -24.59 -16.97
C VAL A 56 -3.51 -23.44 -16.60
N ARG A 57 -3.11 -22.62 -17.58
CA ARG A 57 -2.28 -21.42 -17.33
C ARG A 57 -3.04 -20.38 -16.51
N ASP A 58 -4.32 -20.17 -16.82
CA ASP A 58 -5.15 -19.22 -16.07
C ASP A 58 -5.36 -19.68 -14.63
N ALA A 59 -5.66 -20.97 -14.43
CA ALA A 59 -5.78 -21.57 -13.11
C ALA A 59 -4.46 -21.48 -12.30
N ALA A 60 -3.32 -21.75 -12.95
CA ALA A 60 -2.01 -21.60 -12.30
C ALA A 60 -1.75 -20.14 -11.90
N SER A 61 -2.07 -19.19 -12.77
CA SER A 61 -1.94 -17.75 -12.50
C SER A 61 -2.82 -17.31 -11.33
N LEU A 62 -4.04 -17.84 -11.20
CA LEU A 62 -4.90 -17.60 -10.03
C LEU A 62 -4.30 -18.15 -8.73
N VAL A 63 -3.70 -19.34 -8.75
CA VAL A 63 -3.04 -19.93 -7.58
C VAL A 63 -1.85 -19.07 -7.14
N GLU A 64 -1.03 -18.60 -8.08
CA GLU A 64 0.07 -17.68 -7.80
C GLU A 64 -0.43 -16.36 -7.21
N ALA A 65 -1.46 -15.76 -7.81
CA ALA A 65 -2.07 -14.53 -7.33
C ALA A 65 -2.67 -14.68 -5.93
N ALA A 66 -3.31 -15.81 -5.63
CA ALA A 66 -3.83 -16.13 -4.30
C ALA A 66 -2.71 -16.32 -3.27
N GLY A 67 -1.58 -16.89 -3.67
CA GLY A 67 -0.37 -16.96 -2.84
C GLY A 67 0.14 -15.57 -2.44
N LEU A 68 0.22 -14.65 -3.42
CA LEU A 68 0.60 -13.25 -3.17
C LEU A 68 -0.43 -12.52 -2.29
N LEU A 69 -1.72 -12.78 -2.46
CA LEU A 69 -2.78 -12.24 -1.60
C LEU A 69 -2.59 -12.68 -0.14
N LEU A 70 -2.25 -13.95 0.09
CA LEU A 70 -1.97 -14.47 1.42
C LEU A 70 -0.77 -13.76 2.07
N GLU A 71 0.31 -13.56 1.31
CA GLU A 71 1.47 -12.81 1.80
C GLU A 71 1.07 -11.38 2.18
N GLN A 72 0.31 -10.69 1.34
CA GLN A 72 -0.17 -9.34 1.63
C GLN A 72 -1.10 -9.29 2.85
N ALA A 73 -1.93 -10.31 3.06
CA ALA A 73 -2.79 -10.39 4.23
C ALA A 73 -1.96 -10.54 5.51
N VAL A 74 -0.94 -11.39 5.49
CA VAL A 74 0.02 -11.53 6.60
C VAL A 74 0.74 -10.21 6.85
N VAL A 75 1.23 -9.53 5.81
CA VAL A 75 1.86 -8.20 5.95
C VAL A 75 0.89 -7.20 6.59
N CYS A 76 -0.36 -7.14 6.14
CA CYS A 76 -1.36 -6.25 6.70
C CYS A 76 -1.57 -6.49 8.20
N GLU A 77 -1.67 -7.75 8.63
CA GLU A 77 -1.79 -8.12 10.04
C GLU A 77 -0.52 -7.78 10.84
N ARG A 78 0.66 -8.00 10.27
CA ARG A 78 1.94 -7.65 10.90
C ARG A 78 2.08 -6.14 11.12
N ILE A 79 1.71 -5.33 10.15
CA ILE A 79 1.72 -3.86 10.26
C ILE A 79 0.71 -3.37 11.31
N LYS A 80 -0.41 -4.07 11.49
CA LYS A 80 -1.37 -3.82 12.58
C LYS A 80 -0.88 -4.26 13.97
N GLY A 81 0.28 -4.90 14.05
CA GLY A 81 0.88 -5.37 15.30
C GLY A 81 0.51 -6.80 15.71
N THR A 82 -0.14 -7.57 14.84
CA THR A 82 -0.46 -8.98 15.13
C THR A 82 0.83 -9.80 15.21
N GLY A 83 1.03 -10.51 16.33
CA GLY A 83 2.21 -11.36 16.57
C GLY A 83 2.25 -12.61 15.68
N TRP A 84 3.45 -13.14 15.45
CA TRP A 84 3.66 -14.31 14.59
C TRP A 84 2.92 -15.57 15.04
N ASP A 85 2.78 -15.80 16.36
CA ASP A 85 2.05 -16.96 16.88
C ASP A 85 0.58 -16.91 16.49
N ARG A 86 -0.08 -15.75 16.65
CA ARG A 86 -1.49 -15.59 16.23
C ARG A 86 -1.68 -15.74 14.73
N ILE A 87 -0.70 -15.29 13.94
CA ILE A 87 -0.71 -15.49 12.48
C ILE A 87 -0.56 -16.99 12.17
N ALA A 88 0.35 -17.69 12.83
CA ALA A 88 0.52 -19.13 12.64
C ALA A 88 -0.75 -19.90 13.00
N ASP A 89 -1.39 -19.56 14.12
CA ASP A 89 -2.66 -20.15 14.55
C ASP A 89 -3.76 -19.94 13.50
N ALA A 90 -3.90 -18.71 12.98
CA ALA A 90 -4.87 -18.38 11.94
C ALA A 90 -4.62 -19.13 10.61
N LEU A 91 -3.36 -19.46 10.32
CA LEU A 91 -2.94 -20.22 9.15
C LEU A 91 -2.98 -21.75 9.35
N GLY A 92 -3.27 -22.22 10.57
CA GLY A 92 -3.20 -23.64 10.90
C GLY A 92 -1.77 -24.22 10.87
N HIS A 93 -0.74 -23.37 11.03
CA HIS A 93 0.66 -23.79 11.07
C HIS A 93 1.12 -24.10 12.51
N ALA A 94 2.15 -24.95 12.63
CA ALA A 94 2.65 -25.45 13.91
C ALA A 94 3.55 -24.48 14.71
N GLY A 95 3.35 -23.16 14.58
CA GLY A 95 3.98 -22.15 15.46
C GLY A 95 4.51 -20.90 14.76
N GLY A 96 4.74 -19.84 15.54
CA GLY A 96 5.13 -18.51 15.05
C GLY A 96 6.47 -18.47 14.31
N GLN A 97 7.42 -19.33 14.65
CA GLN A 97 8.72 -19.36 13.97
C GLN A 97 8.60 -19.74 12.49
N ALA A 98 7.79 -20.75 12.15
CA ALA A 98 7.58 -21.18 10.77
C ALA A 98 6.85 -20.09 9.96
N ALA A 99 5.87 -19.40 10.56
CA ALA A 99 5.21 -18.26 9.93
C ALA A 99 6.19 -17.11 9.68
N ARG A 100 7.05 -16.81 10.66
CA ARG A 100 8.09 -15.79 10.53
C ARG A 100 9.06 -16.11 9.40
N GLU A 101 9.63 -17.31 9.38
CA GLU A 101 10.58 -17.75 8.34
C GLU A 101 9.98 -17.62 6.93
N ARG A 102 8.69 -17.91 6.79
CA ARG A 102 7.98 -17.81 5.52
C ARG A 102 7.70 -16.37 5.09
N PHE A 103 7.28 -15.49 6.00
CA PHE A 103 6.67 -14.21 5.63
C PHE A 103 7.46 -12.95 6.07
N GLU A 104 8.50 -13.09 6.90
CA GLU A 104 9.30 -11.95 7.39
C GLU A 104 9.94 -11.17 6.24
N ARG A 105 10.35 -11.86 5.17
CA ARG A 105 10.86 -11.20 3.97
C ARG A 105 9.80 -10.29 3.33
N ALA A 106 8.58 -10.78 3.13
CA ALA A 106 7.50 -10.00 2.54
C ALA A 106 7.13 -8.77 3.42
N GLU A 107 7.12 -8.94 4.75
CA GLU A 107 6.94 -7.84 5.71
C GLU A 107 8.03 -6.78 5.55
N ARG A 108 9.30 -7.20 5.55
CA ARG A 108 10.43 -6.28 5.41
C ARG A 108 10.43 -5.57 4.06
N ASP A 109 10.20 -6.30 2.98
CA ASP A 109 10.19 -5.77 1.62
C ASP A 109 9.03 -4.76 1.45
N PHE A 110 7.88 -4.98 2.10
CA PHE A 110 6.81 -3.97 2.18
C PHE A 110 7.25 -2.71 2.92
N ARG A 111 7.85 -2.83 4.11
CA ARG A 111 8.29 -1.67 4.91
C ARG A 111 9.33 -0.82 4.17
N LEU A 112 10.30 -1.46 3.50
CA LEU A 112 11.31 -0.77 2.71
C LEU A 112 10.70 -0.04 1.52
N ARG A 113 9.76 -0.68 0.84
CA ARG A 113 8.99 -0.09 -0.26
C ARG A 113 8.16 1.11 0.19
N ALA A 114 7.49 1.02 1.34
CA ALA A 114 6.75 2.12 1.92
C ALA A 114 7.67 3.30 2.30
N LEU A 115 8.85 3.00 2.85
CA LEU A 115 9.87 4.02 3.18
C LEU A 115 10.42 4.71 1.92
N ASP A 116 10.77 3.96 0.88
CA ASP A 116 11.25 4.53 -0.38
C ASP A 116 10.16 5.40 -1.03
N ALA A 117 8.92 4.93 -1.03
CA ALA A 117 7.78 5.68 -1.53
C ALA A 117 7.53 6.97 -0.73
N TRP A 118 7.74 6.94 0.58
CA TRP A 118 7.67 8.11 1.42
C TRP A 118 8.78 9.11 1.07
N LEU A 119 10.03 8.67 0.95
CA LEU A 119 11.16 9.54 0.61
C LEU A 119 11.05 10.12 -0.81
N ARG A 120 10.65 9.30 -1.77
CA ARG A 120 10.63 9.59 -3.22
C ARG A 120 9.28 9.25 -3.85
N PRO A 121 8.24 10.08 -3.66
CA PRO A 121 6.90 9.86 -4.23
C PRO A 121 6.90 9.66 -5.74
N GLU A 122 7.81 10.33 -6.43
CA GLU A 122 7.99 10.21 -7.88
C GLU A 122 8.35 8.79 -8.34
N ARG A 123 8.92 7.96 -7.45
CA ARG A 123 9.30 6.57 -7.72
C ARG A 123 8.30 5.55 -7.21
N ALA A 124 7.32 5.98 -6.44
CA ALA A 124 6.46 5.05 -5.72
C ALA A 124 5.52 4.25 -6.66
N GLY A 125 5.31 4.71 -7.91
CA GLY A 125 4.53 3.98 -8.91
C GLY A 125 5.12 2.62 -9.29
N GLU A 126 6.40 2.38 -9.00
CA GLU A 126 7.10 1.11 -9.24
C GLU A 126 6.83 0.07 -8.15
N VAL A 127 6.20 0.48 -7.04
CA VAL A 127 6.33 -0.23 -5.79
C VAL A 127 5.00 -0.42 -5.07
N LEU A 128 4.13 0.60 -5.00
CA LEU A 128 2.84 0.60 -4.29
C LEU A 128 2.25 2.00 -4.38
N ALA A 129 0.92 2.11 -4.49
CA ALA A 129 0.15 3.35 -4.59
C ALA A 129 0.78 4.51 -3.80
N THR A 130 1.51 5.36 -4.53
CA THR A 130 2.08 6.61 -4.01
C THR A 130 0.91 7.47 -3.55
N PRO A 131 1.12 8.46 -2.67
CA PRO A 131 0.04 9.40 -2.37
C PRO A 131 -0.59 10.05 -3.62
N ASP A 132 0.14 10.17 -4.73
CA ASP A 132 -0.35 10.65 -6.03
C ASP A 132 -1.11 9.58 -6.85
N ASP A 133 -0.84 8.28 -6.68
CA ASP A 133 -1.62 7.19 -7.33
C ASP A 133 -2.74 6.63 -6.44
N LEU A 134 -2.73 7.01 -5.16
CA LEU A 134 -3.66 6.53 -4.14
C LEU A 134 -5.10 6.94 -4.39
N ALA A 135 -5.32 8.19 -4.80
CA ALA A 135 -6.65 8.67 -5.17
C ALA A 135 -7.23 7.85 -6.34
N ARG A 136 -6.38 7.44 -7.30
CA ARG A 136 -6.77 6.60 -8.43
C ARG A 136 -7.12 5.19 -7.98
N VAL A 137 -6.29 4.58 -7.11
CA VAL A 137 -6.56 3.24 -6.57
C VAL A 137 -7.84 3.21 -5.75
N VAL A 138 -8.04 4.20 -4.87
CA VAL A 138 -9.29 4.36 -4.09
C VAL A 138 -10.48 4.50 -5.03
N ALA A 139 -10.43 5.43 -5.99
CA ALA A 139 -11.52 5.64 -6.94
C ALA A 139 -11.85 4.37 -7.73
N ARG A 140 -10.83 3.65 -8.22
CA ARG A 140 -11.00 2.38 -8.93
C ARG A 140 -11.66 1.32 -8.06
N LEU A 141 -11.20 1.15 -6.81
CA LEU A 141 -11.75 0.17 -5.89
C LEU A 141 -13.17 0.54 -5.43
N THR A 142 -13.45 1.82 -5.24
CA THR A 142 -14.80 2.31 -4.94
C THR A 142 -15.74 1.99 -6.10
N ALA A 143 -15.35 2.32 -7.33
CA ALA A 143 -16.13 1.97 -8.51
C ALA A 143 -16.35 0.45 -8.64
N TRP A 144 -15.29 -0.35 -8.45
CA TRP A 144 -15.37 -1.81 -8.47
C TRP A 144 -16.38 -2.35 -7.44
N THR A 145 -16.35 -1.80 -6.22
CA THR A 145 -17.24 -2.18 -5.11
C THR A 145 -18.68 -1.82 -5.42
N LEU A 146 -18.94 -0.58 -5.85
CA LEU A 146 -20.29 -0.13 -6.20
C LEU A 146 -20.89 -0.90 -7.38
N GLU A 147 -20.08 -1.19 -8.41
CA GLU A 147 -20.51 -1.97 -9.58
C GLU A 147 -20.93 -3.40 -9.22
N ARG A 148 -20.17 -4.07 -8.33
CA ARG A 148 -20.34 -5.51 -8.07
C ARG A 148 -21.14 -5.83 -6.81
N LEU A 149 -21.04 -5.00 -5.78
CA LEU A 149 -21.62 -5.25 -4.46
C LEU A 149 -22.76 -4.28 -4.11
N GLY A 150 -22.99 -3.26 -4.94
CA GLY A 150 -24.03 -2.25 -4.73
C GLY A 150 -23.68 -1.22 -3.65
N ASP A 151 -24.70 -0.47 -3.22
CA ASP A 151 -24.60 0.67 -2.30
C ASP A 151 -24.66 0.29 -0.80
N ALA A 152 -24.76 -1.00 -0.49
CA ALA A 152 -24.85 -1.51 0.89
C ALA A 152 -23.65 -1.11 1.78
N TYR A 153 -22.55 -0.64 1.18
CA TYR A 153 -21.32 -0.22 1.83
C TYR A 153 -21.16 1.31 1.93
N GLY A 154 -22.20 2.08 1.60
CA GLY A 154 -22.21 3.54 1.65
C GLY A 154 -21.44 4.22 0.52
N ASP A 155 -21.30 5.55 0.62
CA ASP A 155 -20.73 6.40 -0.44
C ASP A 155 -19.19 6.28 -0.54
N GLU A 156 -18.53 5.86 0.53
CA GLU A 156 -17.07 5.72 0.62
C GLU A 156 -16.63 4.32 1.09
N PRO A 157 -16.95 3.26 0.33
CA PRO A 157 -16.78 1.88 0.77
C PRO A 157 -15.32 1.45 0.95
N VAL A 158 -14.38 2.22 0.40
CA VAL A 158 -12.94 1.92 0.41
C VAL A 158 -12.15 2.94 1.24
N SER A 159 -12.47 4.23 1.14
CA SER A 159 -11.75 5.31 1.83
C SER A 159 -12.25 5.60 3.24
N GLY A 160 -13.56 5.43 3.51
CA GLY A 160 -14.21 5.96 4.70
C GLY A 160 -13.69 5.39 6.03
N GLY A 161 -13.05 4.21 5.99
CA GLY A 161 -12.46 3.56 7.17
C GLY A 161 -10.94 3.64 7.27
N LEU A 162 -10.26 4.32 6.35
CA LEU A 162 -8.80 4.33 6.29
C LEU A 162 -8.22 5.45 7.17
N ALA A 163 -7.39 5.07 8.14
CA ALA A 163 -6.80 6.01 9.08
C ALA A 163 -5.66 6.83 8.43
N PRO A 164 -5.61 8.15 8.67
CA PRO A 164 -4.48 8.98 8.26
C PRO A 164 -3.20 8.59 9.00
N MET A 165 -2.04 8.99 8.45
CA MET A 165 -0.75 8.70 9.07
C MET A 165 -0.57 9.49 10.37
N GLY A 166 -0.34 8.77 11.47
CA GLY A 166 -0.16 9.38 12.80
C GLY A 166 1.18 10.08 12.96
N LEU A 167 1.30 10.94 13.98
CA LEU A 167 2.56 11.66 14.27
C LEU A 167 3.68 10.70 14.75
N ALA A 168 3.31 9.67 15.51
CA ALA A 168 4.24 8.61 15.94
C ALA A 168 4.79 7.81 14.75
N GLU A 169 3.92 7.43 13.81
CA GLU A 169 4.28 6.69 12.60
C GLU A 169 5.21 7.51 11.70
N ARG A 170 4.95 8.81 11.58
CA ARG A 170 5.85 9.74 10.88
C ARG A 170 7.23 9.84 11.54
N ALA A 171 7.27 9.90 12.87
CA ALA A 171 8.53 9.93 13.61
C ALA A 171 9.33 8.63 13.42
N GLU A 172 8.66 7.47 13.38
CA GLU A 172 9.29 6.17 13.09
C GLU A 172 9.85 6.12 11.67
N LEU A 173 9.11 6.62 10.68
CA LEU A 173 9.59 6.74 9.29
C LEU A 173 10.83 7.62 9.19
N ALA A 174 10.82 8.79 9.84
CA ALA A 174 11.98 9.68 9.87
C ALA A 174 13.20 9.03 10.53
N ALA A 175 13.01 8.32 11.65
CA ALA A 175 14.08 7.59 12.31
C ALA A 175 14.65 6.46 11.43
N THR A 176 13.78 5.70 10.78
CA THR A 176 14.16 4.61 9.86
C THR A 176 14.90 5.16 8.64
N ALA A 177 14.46 6.29 8.09
CA ALA A 177 15.15 6.96 6.99
C ALA A 177 16.56 7.44 7.39
N HIS A 178 16.71 8.00 8.58
CA HIS A 178 18.02 8.40 9.11
C HIS A 178 18.96 7.19 9.23
N ASP A 179 18.47 6.07 9.78
CA ASP A 179 19.25 4.82 9.86
C ASP A 179 19.64 4.33 8.46
N LEU A 180 18.71 4.32 7.49
CA LEU A 180 18.99 3.95 6.10
C LEU A 180 20.10 4.82 5.49
N VAL A 181 19.99 6.14 5.59
CA VAL A 181 20.99 7.10 5.10
C VAL A 181 22.36 6.80 5.69
N SER A 182 22.44 6.49 6.99
CA SER A 182 23.70 6.20 7.68
C SER A 182 24.40 4.93 7.18
N ARG A 183 23.64 3.96 6.65
CA ARG A 183 24.14 2.66 6.18
C ARG A 183 24.52 2.65 4.70
N VAL A 184 24.03 3.60 3.90
CA VAL A 184 24.32 3.67 2.47
C VAL A 184 25.75 4.14 2.26
N SER A 185 26.60 3.30 1.66
CA SER A 185 28.02 3.61 1.44
C SER A 185 28.29 4.46 0.20
N ASP A 186 27.42 4.37 -0.82
CA ASP A 186 27.55 5.16 -2.05
C ASP A 186 27.25 6.64 -1.77
N PRO A 187 28.21 7.56 -1.98
CA PRO A 187 28.01 8.98 -1.71
C PRO A 187 26.88 9.62 -2.52
N ALA A 188 26.69 9.20 -3.79
CA ALA A 188 25.65 9.77 -4.63
C ALA A 188 24.26 9.37 -4.13
N GLN A 189 24.06 8.06 -3.91
CA GLN A 189 22.82 7.54 -3.34
C GLN A 189 22.53 8.12 -1.95
N ARG A 190 23.56 8.30 -1.11
CA ARG A 190 23.42 8.92 0.22
C ARG A 190 22.93 10.36 0.10
N ALA A 191 23.56 11.19 -0.73
CA ALA A 191 23.18 12.59 -0.92
C ALA A 191 21.73 12.74 -1.44
N ASP A 192 21.31 11.86 -2.36
CA ASP A 192 19.94 11.84 -2.85
C ASP A 192 18.93 11.50 -1.73
N LEU A 193 19.24 10.50 -0.90
CA LEU A 193 18.38 10.12 0.24
C LEU A 193 18.35 11.20 1.33
N GLU A 194 19.48 11.85 1.61
CA GLU A 194 19.56 12.99 2.53
C GLU A 194 18.67 14.14 2.05
N THR A 195 18.75 14.48 0.76
CA THR A 195 17.91 15.53 0.15
C THR A 195 16.43 15.20 0.29
N ALA A 196 16.04 13.96 -0.03
CA ALA A 196 14.67 13.47 0.11
C ALA A 196 14.18 13.52 1.57
N LEU A 197 15.02 13.11 2.52
CA LEU A 197 14.70 13.15 3.96
C LEU A 197 14.54 14.59 4.45
N GLN A 198 15.43 15.50 4.07
CA GLN A 198 15.33 16.91 4.47
C GLN A 198 14.06 17.57 3.96
N ARG A 199 13.65 17.27 2.71
CA ARG A 199 12.36 17.71 2.15
C ARG A 199 11.20 17.26 3.03
N ARG A 200 11.17 15.97 3.39
CA ARG A 200 10.11 15.42 4.26
C ARG A 200 10.10 16.01 5.66
N LEU A 201 11.26 16.21 6.27
CA LEU A 201 11.34 16.85 7.58
C LEU A 201 10.90 18.30 7.55
N ALA A 202 11.11 19.04 6.45
CA ALA A 202 10.62 20.40 6.30
C ALA A 202 9.08 20.43 6.23
N GLU A 203 8.48 19.58 5.38
CA GLU A 203 7.03 19.44 5.26
C GLU A 203 6.36 19.10 6.61
N LEU A 204 6.94 18.17 7.37
CA LEU A 204 6.44 17.82 8.71
C LEU A 204 6.45 18.99 9.70
N ARG A 205 7.45 19.90 9.61
CA ARG A 205 7.52 21.09 10.46
C ARG A 205 6.46 22.13 10.07
N GLU A 206 6.23 22.32 8.77
CA GLU A 206 5.21 23.23 8.25
C GLU A 206 3.80 22.79 8.69
N GLU A 207 3.49 21.50 8.58
CA GLU A 207 2.22 20.94 9.05
C GLU A 207 2.02 21.09 10.56
N GLY A 208 3.06 20.83 11.36
CA GLY A 208 3.01 21.00 12.82
C GLY A 208 2.87 22.45 13.28
N GLY A 209 3.33 23.42 12.49
CA GLY A 209 3.18 24.85 12.76
C GLY A 209 1.78 25.40 12.47
N THR A 210 1.05 24.80 11.52
CA THR A 210 -0.25 25.30 11.05
C THR A 210 -1.40 24.99 12.04
N VAL A 211 -1.25 23.97 12.89
CA VAL A 211 -2.28 23.56 13.88
C VAL A 211 -2.38 24.52 15.08
N ARG A 212 -1.44 25.48 15.25
CA ARG A 212 -1.39 26.39 16.42
C ARG A 212 -2.10 27.74 16.24
N GLN A 213 -2.81 27.97 15.14
CA GLN A 213 -3.62 29.18 14.92
C GLN A 213 -5.11 28.82 14.72
N GLY A 214 -5.76 28.32 15.78
CA GLY A 214 -7.22 28.32 15.87
C GLY A 214 -7.68 29.57 16.63
N PRO A 215 -8.70 30.31 16.15
CA PRO A 215 -9.14 31.55 16.81
C PRO A 215 -9.76 31.27 18.18
N ASP A 216 -9.34 32.05 19.18
CA ASP A 216 -10.00 32.19 20.49
C ASP A 216 -11.44 32.70 20.38
#